data_AF-A0AAE0QIS1-F1
#
_entry.id   AF-A0AAE0QIS1-F1
#
_cell.length_a   1.000
_cell.length_b   1.000
_cell.length_c   1.000
_cell.angle_alpha   90.00
_cell.angle_beta   90.00
_cell.angle_gamma   90.00
#
_symmetry.space_group_name_H-M   'P 1'
#
loop_
_entity.id
_entity.type
_entity.pdbx_description
1 polymer ?
#
loop_
_entity_poly.entity_id
_entity_poly.type
_entity_poly.pdbx_seq_one_letter_code
_entity_poly.pdbx_strand_id
1 'polypeptide(L)'
;MQLSAVAAEEVLQITRSCNPTTCPLDPIPSAMLQTISPDLLPFSTTVINGSLTSGHVPTVFKKARVIPILKKPALYPSDISNYRPNNLHDPNQSGFKAAHSTEAALLAVTEKLHAARSAKLSLVLILLDLSAAFDTVNHKTLLSTFRSLGICGTAWEWFASYLDGRSYQYKRHLSTTSNSQTPNSTMAKTKELSKDTRNKIVDLHQAGKTEPAIGKQLGVKKSTVGAIIRKWKTYKTTDNLPRSGAPHKISPRGVKMITRTVSKNPRTTRGDLVNDLQRAGTKVTKATNSNTLHRQGLKSCSARCVPLLKPVHVRARLKFAREHLDDPEEDWENIIWSDETKIELIGKNSTCRVWRRKNAELHPKNTIPTVKHGGGNIMLWGCFSAKGPGRLIRVKERMNGTMYHEILSKNLLPSARALKMKCGWVFQHDNDPKHTARARKEWLCKKHFKVLEWPSQSPDLNPIENFWRELKICVAQRQPQNITALEEICI
;
A
#
# COMPACT_ATOMS: atom_id res chain seq x y z
N MET A 1 7.28 40.65 3.05
CA MET A 1 8.38 39.84 2.49
C MET A 1 8.29 39.93 0.97
N GLN A 2 9.31 40.43 0.29
CA GLN A 2 9.33 40.52 -1.18
C GLN A 2 10.01 39.28 -1.76
N LEU A 3 9.43 38.70 -2.81
CA LEU A 3 10.07 37.62 -3.56
C LEU A 3 11.23 38.22 -4.37
N SER A 4 12.43 37.65 -4.26
CA SER A 4 13.58 38.09 -5.02
C SER A 4 13.40 37.79 -6.51
N ALA A 5 13.95 38.66 -7.35
CA ALA A 5 14.01 38.39 -8.79
C ALA A 5 14.89 37.16 -9.05
N VAL A 6 14.44 36.32 -9.98
CA VAL A 6 15.12 35.09 -10.40
C VAL A 6 16.06 35.42 -11.55
N ALA A 7 17.29 34.90 -11.50
CA ALA A 7 18.26 35.08 -12.57
C ALA A 7 17.93 34.20 -13.78
N ALA A 8 18.29 34.66 -14.99
CA ALA A 8 18.05 33.90 -16.21
C ALA A 8 18.70 32.50 -16.17
N GLU A 9 19.90 32.37 -15.58
CA GLU A 9 20.58 31.08 -15.45
C GLU A 9 19.81 30.09 -14.56
N GLU A 10 19.18 30.57 -13.49
CA GLU A 10 18.35 29.74 -12.61
C GLU A 10 17.09 29.26 -13.35
N VAL A 11 16.47 30.11 -14.16
CA VAL A 11 15.33 29.73 -15.01
C VAL A 11 15.74 28.64 -16.01
N LEU A 12 16.93 28.76 -16.62
CA LEU A 12 17.45 27.77 -17.57
C LEU A 12 17.74 26.43 -16.88
N GLN A 13 18.38 26.45 -15.72
CA GLN A 13 18.69 25.27 -14.92
C GLN A 13 17.41 24.54 -14.48
N ILE A 14 16.43 25.27 -13.97
CA ILE A 14 15.13 24.73 -13.58
C ILE A 14 14.44 24.10 -14.79
N THR A 15 14.38 24.81 -15.92
CA THR A 15 13.73 24.33 -17.15
C THR A 15 14.35 23.02 -17.66
N ARG A 16 15.68 22.88 -17.60
CA ARG A 16 16.40 21.65 -17.98
C ARG A 16 16.26 20.51 -16.97
N SER A 17 16.11 20.82 -15.69
CA SER A 17 15.93 19.82 -14.62
C SER A 17 14.51 19.22 -14.58
N CYS A 18 13.52 19.94 -15.14
CA CYS A 18 12.14 19.49 -15.19
C CYS A 18 11.98 18.25 -16.09
N ASN A 19 11.13 17.32 -15.68
CA ASN A 19 10.74 16.21 -16.54
C ASN A 19 9.94 16.75 -17.75
N PRO A 20 10.22 16.32 -18.99
CA PRO A 20 9.51 16.80 -20.17
C PRO A 20 8.12 16.17 -20.28
N THR A 21 7.21 16.55 -19.39
CA THR A 21 5.80 16.13 -19.39
C THR A 21 4.96 17.17 -20.12
N THR A 22 4.55 16.87 -21.35
CA THR A 22 3.73 17.79 -22.15
C THR A 22 2.25 17.66 -21.85
N CYS A 23 1.62 18.76 -21.48
CA CYS A 23 0.17 18.87 -21.49
C CYS A 23 -0.27 19.17 -22.93
N PRO A 24 -1.25 18.47 -23.51
CA PRO A 24 -1.71 18.83 -24.86
C PRO A 24 -2.61 20.08 -24.91
N LEU A 25 -2.62 20.90 -23.86
CA LEU A 25 -3.03 22.31 -23.91
C LEU A 25 -1.84 23.25 -24.14
N ASP A 26 -0.61 22.75 -24.01
CA ASP A 26 0.59 23.53 -24.20
C ASP A 26 0.78 23.79 -25.71
N PRO A 27 1.14 25.03 -26.10
CA PRO A 27 1.33 25.38 -27.50
C PRO A 27 2.53 24.67 -28.13
N ILE A 28 3.51 24.26 -27.32
CA ILE A 28 4.71 23.54 -27.74
C ILE A 28 5.01 22.38 -26.78
N PRO A 29 5.52 21.24 -27.29
CA PRO A 29 5.96 20.15 -26.43
C PRO A 29 7.07 20.57 -25.47
N SER A 30 7.02 20.10 -24.23
CA SER A 30 8.00 20.42 -23.18
C SER A 30 9.44 20.04 -23.57
N ALA A 31 9.62 18.95 -24.32
CA ALA A 31 10.93 18.57 -24.85
C ALA A 31 11.46 19.59 -25.87
N MET A 32 10.57 20.15 -26.70
CA MET A 32 10.93 21.19 -27.67
C MET A 32 11.20 22.52 -26.96
N LEU A 33 10.38 22.88 -25.96
CA LEU A 33 10.60 24.03 -25.08
C LEU A 33 11.97 23.96 -24.39
N GLN A 34 12.40 22.77 -23.94
CA GLN A 34 13.72 22.58 -23.34
C GLN A 34 14.86 22.81 -24.34
N THR A 35 14.70 22.33 -25.58
CA THR A 35 15.70 22.54 -26.64
C THR A 35 15.85 24.02 -27.01
N ILE A 36 14.73 24.74 -27.17
CA ILE A 36 14.71 26.17 -27.53
C ILE A 36 14.73 27.11 -26.31
N SER A 37 14.86 26.55 -25.10
CA SER A 37 14.84 27.32 -23.85
C SER A 37 15.90 28.43 -23.77
N PRO A 38 17.12 28.28 -24.33
CA PRO A 38 18.09 29.37 -24.33
C PRO A 38 17.59 30.60 -25.09
N ASP A 39 16.88 30.41 -26.21
CA ASP A 39 16.37 31.50 -27.05
C ASP A 39 15.14 32.18 -26.43
N LEU A 40 14.35 31.44 -25.63
CA LEU A 40 13.17 31.95 -24.92
C LEU A 40 13.47 32.45 -23.50
N LEU A 41 14.73 32.39 -23.07
CA LEU A 41 15.14 32.69 -21.72
C LEU A 41 14.83 34.14 -21.28
N PRO A 42 15.05 35.18 -22.11
CA PRO A 42 14.74 36.56 -21.72
C PRO A 42 13.24 36.77 -21.48
N PHE A 43 12.39 36.16 -22.32
CA PHE A 43 10.95 36.29 -22.23
C PHE A 43 10.38 35.54 -21.02
N SER A 44 10.81 34.28 -20.82
CA SER A 44 10.37 33.47 -19.68
C SER A 44 10.79 34.09 -18.34
N THR A 45 12.02 34.59 -18.24
CA THR A 45 12.53 35.29 -17.06
C THR A 45 11.72 36.56 -16.76
N THR A 46 11.39 37.34 -17.79
CA THR A 46 10.56 38.56 -17.65
C THR A 46 9.17 38.23 -17.13
N VAL A 47 8.52 37.18 -17.66
CA VAL A 47 7.19 36.75 -17.22
C VAL A 47 7.21 36.24 -15.78
N ILE A 48 8.23 35.47 -15.39
CA ILE A 48 8.39 34.95 -14.03
C ILE A 48 8.59 36.10 -13.05
N ASN A 49 9.54 37.00 -13.31
CA ASN A 49 9.84 38.11 -12.42
C ASN A 49 8.68 39.12 -12.36
N GLY A 50 7.96 39.35 -13.45
CA GLY A 50 6.72 40.14 -13.44
C GLY A 50 5.63 39.53 -12.55
N SER A 51 5.47 38.19 -12.59
CA SER A 51 4.53 37.45 -11.71
C SER A 51 4.93 37.55 -10.23
N LEU A 52 6.20 37.33 -9.91
CA LEU A 52 6.71 37.40 -8.53
C LEU A 52 6.64 38.82 -7.93
N THR A 53 6.90 39.84 -8.75
CA THR A 53 6.88 41.25 -8.31
C THR A 53 5.45 41.76 -8.11
N SER A 54 4.54 41.43 -9.03
CA SER A 54 3.12 41.83 -8.95
C SER A 54 2.30 41.01 -7.96
N GLY A 55 2.85 39.90 -7.44
CA GLY A 55 2.11 38.97 -6.59
C GLY A 55 0.97 38.26 -7.34
N HIS A 56 0.97 38.22 -8.67
CA HIS A 56 -0.12 37.66 -9.45
C HIS A 56 0.34 36.61 -10.47
N VAL A 57 -0.22 35.41 -10.36
CA VAL A 57 0.01 34.34 -11.33
C VAL A 57 -0.91 34.53 -12.54
N PRO A 58 -0.39 34.56 -13.78
CA PRO A 58 -1.22 34.66 -14.99
C PRO A 58 -2.27 33.55 -15.07
N THR A 59 -3.49 33.91 -15.46
CA THR A 59 -4.64 32.98 -15.54
C THR A 59 -4.42 31.82 -16.49
N VAL A 60 -3.62 32.01 -17.55
CA VAL A 60 -3.23 30.96 -18.50
C VAL A 60 -2.44 29.82 -17.82
N PHE A 61 -1.67 30.10 -16.77
CA PHE A 61 -0.91 29.09 -16.02
C PHE A 61 -1.75 28.38 -14.94
N LYS A 62 -2.98 28.84 -14.70
CA LYS A 62 -3.90 28.26 -13.70
C LYS A 62 -4.83 27.20 -14.29
N LYS A 63 -4.70 26.90 -15.58
CA LYS A 63 -5.48 25.87 -16.28
C LYS A 63 -4.71 24.55 -16.27
N ALA A 64 -5.31 23.50 -15.74
CA ALA A 64 -4.73 22.16 -15.74
C ALA A 64 -5.64 21.17 -16.46
N ARG A 65 -5.04 20.19 -17.16
CA ARG A 65 -5.82 19.11 -17.79
C ARG A 65 -5.72 17.83 -17.00
N VAL A 66 -6.86 17.32 -16.54
CA VAL A 66 -6.95 16.07 -15.81
C VAL A 66 -7.35 14.96 -16.77
N ILE A 67 -6.48 13.97 -16.95
CA ILE A 67 -6.77 12.76 -17.73
C ILE A 67 -7.02 11.64 -16.72
N PRO A 68 -8.28 11.17 -16.56
CA PRO A 68 -8.56 10.11 -15.61
C PRO A 68 -7.93 8.81 -16.10
N ILE A 69 -7.17 8.14 -15.23
CA ILE A 69 -6.51 6.87 -15.54
C ILE A 69 -7.42 5.71 -15.11
N LEU A 70 -7.64 4.76 -16.02
CA LEU A 70 -8.41 3.56 -15.74
C LEU A 70 -7.72 2.71 -14.67
N LYS A 71 -8.50 2.10 -13.77
CA LYS A 71 -8.03 1.13 -12.77
C LYS A 71 -7.25 -0.02 -13.42
N LYS A 72 -7.64 -0.42 -14.63
CA LYS A 72 -6.95 -1.41 -15.46
C LYS A 72 -7.06 -1.02 -16.94
N PRO A 73 -6.02 -1.26 -17.77
CA PRO A 73 -6.02 -0.86 -19.18
C PRO A 73 -7.14 -1.46 -20.05
N ALA A 74 -7.69 -2.61 -19.66
CA ALA A 74 -8.71 -3.33 -20.41
C ALA A 74 -10.17 -2.95 -20.05
N LEU A 75 -10.38 -1.97 -19.17
CA LEU A 75 -11.71 -1.55 -18.74
C LEU A 75 -12.31 -0.52 -19.71
N TYR A 76 -13.64 -0.49 -19.79
CA TYR A 76 -14.35 0.42 -20.70
C TYR A 76 -14.25 1.88 -20.21
N PRO A 77 -13.70 2.81 -21.03
CA PRO A 77 -13.59 4.23 -20.69
C PRO A 77 -14.93 4.96 -20.48
N SER A 78 -16.03 4.38 -20.96
CA SER A 78 -17.37 4.95 -20.86
C SER A 78 -18.02 4.74 -19.49
N ASP A 79 -17.50 3.82 -18.68
CA ASP A 79 -18.04 3.51 -17.36
C ASP A 79 -17.17 4.15 -16.26
N ILE A 80 -17.79 5.10 -15.55
CA ILE A 80 -17.14 5.93 -14.52
C ILE A 80 -16.56 5.07 -13.37
N SER A 81 -17.16 3.92 -13.08
CA SER A 81 -16.69 3.02 -12.01
C SER A 81 -15.31 2.41 -12.29
N ASN A 82 -14.88 2.41 -13.56
CA ASN A 82 -13.59 1.89 -14.01
C ASN A 82 -12.43 2.84 -13.76
N TYR A 83 -12.70 4.10 -13.39
CA TYR A 83 -11.69 5.05 -12.95
C TYR A 83 -11.52 4.97 -11.42
N ARG A 84 -10.37 5.41 -10.90
CA ARG A 84 -10.23 5.61 -9.46
C ARG A 84 -11.23 6.70 -9.04
N PRO A 85 -12.07 6.47 -8.03
CA PRO A 85 -13.06 7.45 -7.63
C PRO A 85 -12.34 8.69 -7.11
N ASN A 86 -12.52 9.83 -7.79
CA ASN A 86 -12.47 11.15 -7.15
C ASN A 86 -13.92 11.57 -6.84
N ASN A 87 -14.67 10.68 -6.20
CA ASN A 87 -16.05 10.92 -5.76
C ASN A 87 -16.00 11.89 -4.59
N LEU A 88 -16.27 13.15 -4.86
CA LEU A 88 -16.06 14.22 -3.90
C LEU A 88 -16.95 14.16 -2.66
N HIS A 89 -18.04 13.38 -2.59
CA HIS A 89 -18.73 13.10 -1.31
C HIS A 89 -19.51 11.77 -1.33
N ASP A 90 -19.22 10.86 -0.39
CA ASP A 90 -20.07 9.68 -0.10
C ASP A 90 -21.23 10.08 0.84
N PRO A 91 -22.47 9.60 0.64
CA PRO A 91 -23.59 9.91 1.53
C PRO A 91 -23.35 9.56 3.01
N ASN A 92 -22.52 8.55 3.28
CA ASN A 92 -22.14 8.09 4.62
C ASN A 92 -20.79 8.67 5.08
N GLN A 93 -20.17 9.57 4.31
CA GLN A 93 -18.97 10.28 4.72
C GLN A 93 -19.31 11.29 5.82
N SER A 94 -18.70 11.14 6.99
CA SER A 94 -18.83 12.08 8.10
C SER A 94 -17.63 13.02 8.24
N GLY A 95 -16.44 12.62 7.78
CA GLY A 95 -15.25 13.48 7.78
C GLY A 95 -15.29 14.54 6.67
N PHE A 96 -14.86 15.76 6.99
CA PHE A 96 -14.78 16.91 6.06
C PHE A 96 -16.12 17.37 5.45
N LYS A 97 -17.24 17.15 6.15
CA LYS A 97 -18.58 17.60 5.74
C LYS A 97 -19.17 18.55 6.79
N ALA A 98 -19.69 19.69 6.35
CA ALA A 98 -20.32 20.66 7.25
C ALA A 98 -21.49 20.00 8.00
N ALA A 99 -21.57 20.24 9.32
CA ALA A 99 -22.55 19.63 10.24
C ALA A 99 -22.46 18.09 10.43
N HIS A 100 -21.34 17.47 10.09
CA HIS A 100 -21.05 16.06 10.43
C HIS A 100 -19.75 15.96 11.25
N SER A 101 -19.77 15.16 12.31
CA SER A 101 -18.62 14.90 13.19
C SER A 101 -18.29 13.40 13.25
N THR A 102 -17.21 13.05 13.96
CA THR A 102 -16.90 11.66 14.32
C THR A 102 -18.01 11.03 15.16
N GLU A 103 -18.71 11.83 15.98
CA GLU A 103 -19.85 11.38 16.78
C GLU A 103 -21.06 11.06 15.90
N ALA A 104 -21.34 11.88 14.87
CA ALA A 104 -22.38 11.58 13.89
C ALA A 104 -22.10 10.29 13.13
N ALA A 105 -20.81 10.01 12.83
CA ALA A 105 -20.39 8.75 12.22
C ALA A 105 -20.65 7.56 13.14
N LEU A 106 -20.27 7.69 14.42
CA LEU A 106 -20.45 6.66 15.43
C LEU A 106 -21.93 6.39 15.69
N LEU A 107 -22.77 7.43 15.72
CA LEU A 107 -24.20 7.33 15.90
C LEU A 107 -24.85 6.55 14.74
N ALA A 108 -24.49 6.89 13.49
CA ALA A 108 -25.02 6.20 12.31
C ALA A 108 -24.61 4.71 12.23
N VAL A 109 -23.39 4.37 12.68
CA VAL A 109 -22.93 2.98 12.76
C VAL A 109 -23.64 2.23 13.89
N THR A 110 -23.78 2.87 15.05
CA THR A 110 -24.46 2.31 16.24
C THR A 110 -25.94 2.06 15.96
N GLU A 111 -26.62 2.97 15.27
CA GLU A 111 -28.02 2.80 14.89
C GLU A 111 -28.22 1.63 13.93
N LYS A 112 -27.32 1.46 12.94
CA LYS A 112 -27.33 0.29 12.04
C LYS A 112 -27.06 -1.02 12.78
N LEU A 113 -26.17 -1.02 13.78
CA LEU A 113 -25.91 -2.15 14.65
C LEU A 113 -27.16 -2.52 15.47
N HIS A 114 -27.82 -1.53 16.06
CA HIS A 114 -29.05 -1.75 16.83
C HIS A 114 -30.20 -2.24 15.96
N ALA A 115 -30.42 -1.66 14.78
CA ALA A 115 -31.45 -2.10 13.85
C ALA A 115 -31.24 -3.56 13.39
N ALA A 116 -30.00 -3.93 13.05
CA ALA A 116 -29.66 -5.31 12.67
C ALA A 116 -29.86 -6.30 13.83
N ARG A 117 -29.52 -5.89 15.06
CA ARG A 117 -29.75 -6.69 16.27
C ARG A 117 -31.24 -6.89 16.56
N SER A 118 -32.06 -5.85 16.43
CA SER A 118 -33.52 -5.94 16.54
C SER A 118 -34.14 -6.85 15.48
N ALA A 119 -33.54 -6.90 14.29
CA ALA A 119 -33.94 -7.79 13.20
C ALA A 119 -33.36 -9.24 13.30
N LYS A 120 -32.65 -9.58 14.39
CA LYS A 120 -31.97 -10.88 14.59
C LYS A 120 -31.01 -11.27 13.46
N LEU A 121 -30.38 -10.29 12.81
CA LEU A 121 -29.37 -10.53 11.77
C LEU A 121 -27.96 -10.64 12.38
N SER A 122 -27.13 -11.52 11.83
CA SER A 122 -25.70 -11.58 12.14
C SER A 122 -24.96 -10.48 11.39
N LEU A 123 -24.37 -9.52 12.12
CA LEU A 123 -23.63 -8.40 11.53
C LEU A 123 -22.12 -8.59 11.72
N VAL A 124 -21.34 -8.24 10.70
CA VAL A 124 -19.87 -8.13 10.78
C VAL A 124 -19.49 -6.67 10.49
N LEU A 125 -18.88 -6.01 11.47
CA LEU A 125 -18.31 -4.67 11.32
C LEU A 125 -16.84 -4.78 10.94
N ILE A 126 -16.47 -4.20 9.80
CA ILE A 126 -15.07 -4.15 9.35
C ILE A 126 -14.61 -2.70 9.45
N LEU A 127 -13.70 -2.42 10.39
CA LEU A 127 -13.05 -1.13 10.54
C LEU A 127 -11.68 -1.20 9.86
N LEU A 128 -11.46 -0.31 8.89
CA LEU A 128 -10.21 -0.23 8.13
C LEU A 128 -9.57 1.14 8.40
N ASP A 129 -8.39 1.13 9.01
CA ASP A 129 -7.54 2.33 9.07
C ASP A 129 -6.71 2.41 7.77
N LEU A 130 -6.90 3.48 7.02
CA LEU A 130 -6.20 3.73 5.76
C LEU A 130 -5.28 4.93 5.96
N SER A 131 -3.98 4.64 6.08
CA SER A 131 -2.92 5.59 6.44
C SER A 131 -2.65 6.72 5.43
N ALA A 132 -3.39 6.79 4.32
CA ALA A 132 -3.11 7.72 3.21
C ALA A 132 -4.35 8.06 2.37
N ALA A 133 -5.48 8.38 3.00
CA ALA A 133 -6.66 8.87 2.29
C ALA A 133 -6.95 10.32 2.73
N PHE A 134 -6.96 11.23 1.74
CA PHE A 134 -7.42 12.63 1.80
C PHE A 134 -6.39 13.71 2.20
N ASP A 135 -5.36 13.91 1.38
CA ASP A 135 -4.64 15.19 1.31
C ASP A 135 -5.47 16.23 0.54
N THR A 136 -6.50 16.81 1.17
CA THR A 136 -7.13 18.04 0.68
C THR A 136 -6.81 19.17 1.63
N VAL A 137 -5.86 20.02 1.25
CA VAL A 137 -5.48 21.20 2.02
C VAL A 137 -6.52 22.31 1.82
N ASN A 138 -7.12 22.79 2.91
CA ASN A 138 -8.06 23.92 2.85
C ASN A 138 -7.31 25.21 2.52
N HIS A 139 -7.63 25.85 1.38
CA HIS A 139 -6.93 27.05 0.92
C HIS A 139 -7.00 28.21 1.92
N LYS A 140 -8.12 28.39 2.62
CA LYS A 140 -8.27 29.47 3.62
C LYS A 140 -7.38 29.22 4.83
N THR A 141 -7.37 27.99 5.33
CA THR A 141 -6.53 27.58 6.46
C THR A 141 -5.04 27.65 6.11
N LEU A 142 -4.66 27.22 4.89
CA LEU A 142 -3.28 27.32 4.42
C LEU A 142 -2.81 28.77 4.34
N LEU A 143 -3.62 29.66 3.76
CA LEU A 143 -3.29 31.08 3.65
C LEU A 143 -3.25 31.79 5.01
N SER A 144 -4.08 31.39 5.98
CA SER A 144 -3.97 31.90 7.36
C SER A 144 -2.71 31.40 8.06
N THR A 145 -2.34 30.13 7.86
CA THR A 145 -1.09 29.57 8.43
C THR A 145 0.14 30.23 7.83
N PHE A 146 0.14 30.55 6.53
CA PHE A 146 1.23 31.32 5.91
C PHE A 146 1.39 32.69 6.55
N ARG A 147 0.29 33.39 6.87
CA ARG A 147 0.37 34.66 7.62
C ARG A 147 0.93 34.48 9.02
N SER A 148 0.52 33.43 9.75
CA SER A 148 1.06 33.16 11.10
C SER A 148 2.52 32.76 11.10
N LEU A 149 3.02 32.18 10.00
CA LEU A 149 4.44 31.86 9.79
C LEU A 149 5.27 33.05 9.29
N GLY A 150 4.67 34.24 9.16
CA GLY A 150 5.38 35.46 8.75
C GLY A 150 5.43 35.72 7.24
N ILE A 151 4.75 34.92 6.42
CA ILE A 151 4.65 35.16 4.96
C ILE A 151 3.57 36.21 4.72
N CYS A 152 4.00 37.43 4.38
CA CYS A 152 3.14 38.60 4.17
C CYS A 152 3.58 39.43 2.95
N GLY A 153 2.68 40.26 2.41
CA GLY A 153 2.91 41.11 1.23
C GLY A 153 2.82 40.34 -0.09
N THR A 154 3.63 40.73 -1.08
CA THR A 154 3.57 40.17 -2.45
C THR A 154 3.75 38.66 -2.50
N ALA A 155 4.55 38.07 -1.60
CA ALA A 155 4.69 36.62 -1.49
C ALA A 155 3.37 35.93 -1.11
N TRP A 156 2.62 36.51 -0.18
CA TRP A 156 1.32 35.98 0.24
C TRP A 156 0.27 36.14 -0.86
N GLU A 157 0.25 37.29 -1.53
CA GLU A 157 -0.63 37.58 -2.66
C GLU A 157 -0.37 36.62 -3.82
N TRP A 158 0.89 36.27 -4.07
CA TRP A 158 1.27 35.30 -5.08
C TRP A 158 0.70 33.90 -4.81
N PHE A 159 0.81 33.41 -3.57
CA PHE A 159 0.20 32.13 -3.17
C PHE A 159 -1.33 32.19 -3.22
N ALA A 160 -1.93 33.29 -2.76
CA ALA A 160 -3.38 33.49 -2.84
C ALA A 160 -3.84 33.47 -4.31
N SER A 161 -3.16 34.19 -5.20
CA SER A 161 -3.44 34.21 -6.63
C SER A 161 -3.24 32.83 -7.26
N TYR A 162 -2.18 32.10 -6.91
CA TYR A 162 -1.94 30.75 -7.43
C TYR A 162 -3.05 29.76 -7.08
N LEU A 163 -3.60 29.86 -5.87
CA LEU A 163 -4.63 28.95 -5.34
C LEU A 163 -6.05 29.34 -5.78
N ASP A 164 -6.28 30.62 -6.07
CA ASP A 164 -7.57 31.14 -6.47
C ASP A 164 -7.83 31.03 -7.99
N GLY A 165 -9.10 30.83 -8.36
CA GLY A 165 -9.55 30.80 -9.75
C GLY A 165 -8.95 29.69 -10.62
N ARG A 166 -8.38 28.63 -10.03
CA ARG A 166 -7.86 27.48 -10.79
C ARG A 166 -9.00 26.71 -11.43
N SER A 167 -8.82 26.36 -12.70
CA SER A 167 -9.78 25.55 -13.44
C SER A 167 -9.13 24.29 -13.99
N TYR A 168 -9.89 23.19 -13.93
CA TYR A 168 -9.47 21.90 -14.45
C TYR A 168 -10.34 21.55 -15.65
N GLN A 169 -9.71 21.26 -16.78
CA GLN A 169 -10.39 20.66 -17.92
C GLN A 169 -10.20 19.15 -17.85
N TYR A 170 -11.30 18.39 -17.93
CA TYR A 170 -11.24 16.95 -18.03
C TYR A 170 -11.71 16.53 -19.43
N LYS A 171 -10.93 15.66 -20.09
CA LYS A 171 -11.41 15.04 -21.33
C LYS A 171 -12.26 13.85 -20.95
N ARG A 172 -13.58 14.01 -20.96
CA ARG A 172 -14.49 12.86 -20.95
C ARG A 172 -14.17 12.05 -22.21
N HIS A 173 -13.98 10.74 -22.12
CA HIS A 173 -14.10 9.85 -23.27
C HIS A 173 -15.59 9.78 -23.69
N LEU A 174 -16.18 10.93 -23.98
CA LEU A 174 -17.39 11.05 -24.76
C LEU A 174 -16.93 11.58 -26.10
N SER A 175 -17.23 10.82 -27.13
CA SER A 175 -17.31 11.32 -28.49
C SER A 175 -18.32 12.47 -28.50
N THR A 176 -17.86 13.70 -28.24
CA THR A 176 -18.64 14.90 -28.53
C THR A 176 -18.39 15.22 -29.99
N THR A 177 -19.32 14.76 -30.81
CA THR A 177 -19.66 15.38 -32.08
C THR A 177 -20.00 16.84 -31.79
N SER A 178 -19.10 17.76 -32.11
CA SER A 178 -19.48 19.16 -32.37
C SER A 178 -19.54 19.30 -33.88
N ASN A 179 -20.77 19.50 -34.37
CA ASN A 179 -21.08 19.78 -35.75
C ASN A 179 -20.40 21.07 -36.23
N SER A 180 -19.62 20.96 -37.30
CA SER A 180 -19.61 21.94 -38.38
C SER A 180 -19.32 21.22 -39.70
N GLN A 181 -20.40 21.04 -40.45
CA GLN A 181 -20.51 20.91 -41.91
C GLN A 181 -19.97 19.66 -42.65
N THR A 182 -20.95 18.87 -43.09
CA THR A 182 -21.11 18.14 -44.38
C THR A 182 -20.44 16.77 -44.59
N PRO A 183 -21.13 15.87 -45.32
CA PRO A 183 -21.37 14.52 -44.84
C PRO A 183 -20.44 13.51 -45.50
N ASN A 184 -19.89 12.59 -44.71
CA ASN A 184 -19.47 11.31 -45.23
C ASN A 184 -20.10 10.19 -44.41
N SER A 185 -20.98 9.46 -45.10
CA SER A 185 -21.71 8.29 -44.62
C SER A 185 -20.73 7.26 -44.06
N THR A 186 -20.67 7.15 -42.74
CA THR A 186 -20.04 6.01 -42.07
C THR A 186 -21.03 5.45 -41.07
N MET A 187 -21.43 4.20 -41.30
CA MET A 187 -22.44 3.48 -40.52
C MET A 187 -22.07 3.48 -39.02
N ALA A 188 -22.86 4.19 -38.22
CA ALA A 188 -22.73 4.19 -36.77
C ALA A 188 -23.10 2.80 -36.19
N LYS A 189 -22.24 2.26 -35.32
CA LYS A 189 -22.50 1.03 -34.55
C LYS A 189 -23.83 1.17 -33.80
N THR A 190 -24.68 0.15 -33.89
CA THR A 190 -26.04 0.10 -33.34
C THR A 190 -26.05 0.42 -31.85
N LYS A 191 -26.61 1.57 -31.47
CA LYS A 191 -26.73 2.02 -30.08
C LYS A 191 -27.72 1.10 -29.35
N GLU A 192 -27.30 0.44 -28.27
CA GLU A 192 -28.18 -0.40 -27.45
C GLU A 192 -29.30 0.43 -26.82
N LEU A 193 -30.51 -0.14 -26.69
CA LEU A 193 -31.65 0.52 -26.06
C LEU A 193 -31.44 0.68 -24.55
N SER A 194 -31.76 1.87 -24.04
CA SER A 194 -31.72 2.17 -22.60
C SER A 194 -32.66 1.26 -21.82
N LYS A 195 -32.40 1.10 -20.51
CA LYS A 195 -33.27 0.31 -19.62
C LYS A 195 -34.67 0.90 -19.56
N ASP A 196 -34.78 2.23 -19.52
CA ASP A 196 -36.06 2.94 -19.44
C ASP A 196 -36.91 2.71 -20.70
N THR A 197 -36.31 2.73 -21.89
CA THR A 197 -37.04 2.43 -23.13
C THR A 197 -37.48 0.96 -23.17
N ARG A 198 -36.67 0.03 -22.64
CA ARG A 198 -37.06 -1.39 -22.52
C ARG A 198 -38.19 -1.62 -21.53
N ASN A 199 -38.21 -0.89 -20.41
CA ASN A 199 -39.30 -0.93 -19.43
C ASN A 199 -40.59 -0.40 -20.05
N LYS A 200 -40.55 0.77 -20.69
CA LYS A 200 -41.71 1.35 -21.40
C LYS A 200 -42.29 0.41 -22.45
N ILE A 201 -41.47 -0.35 -23.16
CA ILE A 201 -41.94 -1.38 -24.11
C ILE A 201 -42.74 -2.47 -23.40
N VAL A 202 -42.29 -2.94 -22.23
CA VAL A 202 -42.99 -3.95 -21.44
C VAL A 202 -44.27 -3.38 -20.85
N ASP A 203 -44.25 -2.16 -20.31
CA ASP A 203 -45.42 -1.50 -19.72
C ASP A 203 -46.53 -1.32 -20.77
N LEU A 204 -46.18 -0.85 -21.98
CA LEU A 204 -47.13 -0.70 -23.08
C LEU A 204 -47.66 -2.04 -23.59
N HIS A 205 -46.86 -3.11 -23.52
CA HIS A 205 -47.31 -4.45 -23.86
C HIS A 205 -48.30 -5.01 -22.81
N GLN A 206 -48.02 -4.79 -21.52
CA GLN A 206 -48.93 -5.14 -20.43
C GLN A 206 -50.25 -4.36 -20.49
N ALA A 207 -50.20 -3.10 -20.95
CA ALA A 207 -51.38 -2.27 -21.24
C ALA A 207 -52.14 -2.68 -22.52
N GLY A 208 -51.81 -3.82 -23.14
CA GLY A 208 -52.55 -4.39 -24.28
C GLY A 208 -52.23 -3.77 -25.64
N LYS A 209 -51.21 -2.91 -25.77
CA LYS A 209 -50.84 -2.35 -27.08
C LYS A 209 -50.14 -3.37 -27.97
N THR A 210 -50.40 -3.29 -29.27
CA THR A 210 -49.77 -4.17 -30.27
C THR A 210 -48.33 -3.76 -30.54
N GLU A 211 -47.46 -4.74 -30.86
CA GLU A 211 -46.02 -4.48 -31.10
C GLU A 211 -45.73 -3.40 -32.16
N PRO A 212 -46.48 -3.30 -33.28
CA PRO A 212 -46.30 -2.23 -34.24
C PRO A 212 -46.66 -0.85 -33.68
N ALA A 213 -47.71 -0.75 -32.87
CA ALA A 213 -48.13 0.50 -32.23
C ALA A 213 -47.10 0.98 -31.20
N ILE A 214 -46.53 0.04 -30.42
CA ILE A 214 -45.44 0.32 -29.48
C ILE A 214 -44.19 0.83 -30.23
N GLY A 215 -43.83 0.15 -31.33
CA GLY A 215 -42.70 0.55 -32.16
C GLY A 215 -42.85 1.97 -32.74
N LYS A 216 -44.05 2.29 -33.26
CA LYS A 216 -44.37 3.63 -33.79
C LYS A 216 -44.34 4.71 -32.70
N GLN A 217 -44.86 4.42 -31.50
CA GLN A 217 -44.89 5.36 -30.37
C GLN A 217 -43.49 5.67 -29.82
N LEU A 218 -42.58 4.69 -29.79
CA LEU A 218 -41.26 4.83 -29.18
C LEU A 218 -40.11 5.03 -30.18
N GLY A 219 -40.39 5.05 -31.49
CA GLY A 219 -39.37 5.16 -32.53
C GLY A 219 -38.45 3.94 -32.62
N VAL A 220 -38.96 2.75 -32.27
CA VAL A 220 -38.19 1.49 -32.22
C VAL A 220 -38.73 0.51 -33.26
N LYS A 221 -37.83 -0.22 -33.96
CA LYS A 221 -38.22 -1.26 -34.92
C LYS A 221 -39.08 -2.34 -34.25
N LYS A 222 -40.17 -2.77 -34.90
CA LYS A 222 -41.07 -3.85 -34.44
C LYS A 222 -40.31 -5.11 -34.00
N SER A 223 -39.30 -5.52 -34.77
CA SER A 223 -38.48 -6.71 -34.45
C SER A 223 -37.76 -6.60 -33.10
N THR A 224 -37.30 -5.40 -32.76
CA THR A 224 -36.65 -5.14 -31.47
C THR A 224 -37.66 -5.14 -30.32
N VAL A 225 -38.85 -4.57 -30.54
CA VAL A 225 -39.97 -4.63 -29.57
C VAL A 225 -40.34 -6.10 -29.29
N GLY A 226 -40.54 -6.91 -30.34
CA GLY A 226 -40.85 -8.34 -30.19
C GLY A 226 -39.72 -9.15 -29.54
N ALA A 227 -38.45 -8.83 -29.80
CA ALA A 227 -37.31 -9.47 -29.13
C ALA A 227 -37.28 -9.15 -27.62
N ILE A 228 -37.57 -7.91 -27.23
CA ILE A 228 -37.66 -7.49 -25.82
C ILE A 228 -38.83 -8.17 -25.12
N ILE A 229 -40.02 -8.19 -25.73
CA ILE A 229 -41.21 -8.84 -25.18
C ILE A 229 -40.98 -10.34 -25.01
N ARG A 230 -40.41 -11.03 -26.00
CA ARG A 230 -40.09 -12.46 -25.90
C ARG A 230 -39.09 -12.74 -24.78
N LYS A 231 -38.02 -11.94 -24.67
CA LYS A 231 -37.06 -12.05 -23.54
C LYS A 231 -37.75 -11.84 -22.19
N TRP A 232 -38.62 -10.83 -22.09
CA TRP A 232 -39.38 -10.57 -20.86
C TRP A 232 -40.36 -11.70 -20.54
N LYS A 233 -41.03 -12.29 -21.53
CA LYS A 233 -41.91 -13.45 -21.33
C LYS A 233 -41.14 -14.66 -20.77
N THR A 234 -39.93 -14.92 -21.27
CA THR A 234 -39.08 -16.05 -20.83
C THR A 234 -38.39 -15.82 -19.49
N TYR A 235 -37.71 -14.68 -19.32
CA TYR A 235 -36.82 -14.43 -18.17
C TYR A 235 -37.36 -13.41 -17.17
N LYS A 236 -38.54 -12.83 -17.41
CA LYS A 236 -39.17 -11.78 -16.58
C LYS A 236 -38.28 -10.59 -16.28
N THR A 237 -37.29 -10.32 -17.14
CA THR A 237 -36.36 -9.19 -16.99
C THR A 237 -36.24 -8.37 -18.26
N THR A 238 -36.14 -7.05 -18.09
CA THR A 238 -35.81 -6.11 -19.15
C THR A 238 -34.30 -5.89 -19.27
N ASP A 239 -33.51 -6.28 -18.26
CA ASP A 239 -32.06 -6.11 -18.22
C ASP A 239 -31.34 -6.92 -19.30
N ASN A 240 -30.14 -6.47 -19.68
CA ASN A 240 -29.34 -7.21 -20.65
C ASN A 240 -28.76 -8.44 -19.96
N LEU A 241 -29.02 -9.62 -20.53
CA LEU A 241 -28.42 -10.84 -20.03
C LEU A 241 -26.90 -10.83 -20.30
N PRO A 242 -26.09 -11.45 -19.43
CA PRO A 242 -24.68 -11.62 -19.69
C PRO A 242 -24.49 -12.30 -21.04
N ARG A 243 -23.67 -11.70 -21.90
CA ARG A 243 -23.30 -12.35 -23.16
C ARG A 243 -22.44 -13.56 -22.84
N SER A 244 -22.63 -14.64 -23.60
CA SER A 244 -21.71 -15.77 -23.57
C SER A 244 -20.30 -15.26 -23.86
N GLY A 245 -19.43 -15.31 -22.85
CA GLY A 245 -18.03 -14.92 -23.00
C GLY A 245 -17.28 -15.90 -23.89
N ALA A 246 -16.05 -15.54 -24.26
CA ALA A 246 -15.16 -16.47 -24.94
C ALA A 246 -14.95 -17.73 -24.08
N PRO A 247 -15.00 -18.93 -24.69
CA PRO A 247 -14.79 -20.18 -23.96
C PRO A 247 -13.42 -20.20 -23.30
N HIS A 248 -13.35 -20.82 -22.12
CA HIS A 248 -12.09 -20.93 -21.38
C HIS A 248 -11.13 -21.90 -22.08
N LYS A 249 -9.85 -21.49 -22.18
CA LYS A 249 -8.80 -22.34 -22.77
C LYS A 249 -8.46 -23.57 -21.93
N ILE A 250 -8.69 -23.54 -20.62
CA ILE A 250 -8.45 -24.69 -19.73
C ILE A 250 -9.80 -25.34 -19.46
N SER A 251 -9.89 -26.64 -19.74
CA SER A 251 -11.08 -27.44 -19.46
C SER A 251 -11.34 -27.56 -17.94
N PRO A 252 -12.58 -27.79 -17.50
CA PRO A 252 -12.88 -28.02 -16.07
C PRO A 252 -12.01 -29.11 -15.42
N ARG A 253 -11.68 -30.17 -16.19
CA ARG A 253 -10.77 -31.24 -15.75
C ARG A 253 -9.34 -30.73 -15.56
N GLY A 254 -8.84 -29.90 -16.49
CA GLY A 254 -7.54 -29.25 -16.37
C GLY A 254 -7.46 -28.33 -15.15
N VAL A 255 -8.53 -27.59 -14.84
CA VAL A 255 -8.61 -26.73 -13.64
C VAL A 255 -8.50 -27.57 -12.36
N LYS A 256 -9.26 -28.67 -12.26
CA LYS A 256 -9.17 -29.58 -11.10
C LYS A 256 -7.78 -30.18 -10.94
N MET A 257 -7.15 -30.57 -12.05
CA MET A 257 -5.80 -31.13 -12.05
C MET A 257 -4.78 -30.13 -11.47
N ILE A 258 -4.70 -28.92 -12.01
CA ILE A 258 -3.72 -27.92 -11.53
C ILE A 258 -3.98 -27.51 -10.08
N THR A 259 -5.25 -27.44 -9.67
CA THR A 259 -5.63 -27.10 -8.29
C THR A 259 -5.14 -28.18 -7.33
N ARG A 260 -5.38 -29.46 -7.66
CA ARG A 260 -4.90 -30.60 -6.86
C ARG A 260 -3.38 -30.66 -6.77
N THR A 261 -2.68 -30.39 -7.88
CA THR A 261 -1.20 -30.37 -7.90
C THR A 261 -0.66 -29.31 -6.94
N VAL A 262 -1.20 -28.08 -7.00
CA VAL A 262 -0.79 -26.98 -6.11
C VAL A 262 -1.15 -27.25 -4.64
N SER A 263 -2.30 -27.86 -4.36
CA SER A 263 -2.67 -28.24 -2.99
C SER A 263 -1.76 -29.32 -2.41
N LYS A 264 -1.34 -30.31 -3.21
CA LYS A 264 -0.43 -31.37 -2.75
C LYS A 264 1.02 -30.87 -2.61
N ASN A 265 1.46 -30.01 -3.52
CA ASN A 265 2.79 -29.41 -3.49
C ASN A 265 2.70 -27.89 -3.73
N PRO A 266 2.56 -27.08 -2.66
CA PRO A 266 2.46 -25.62 -2.79
C PRO A 266 3.69 -24.94 -3.43
N ARG A 267 4.81 -25.67 -3.59
CA ARG A 267 6.04 -25.17 -4.24
C ARG A 267 6.04 -25.36 -5.76
N THR A 268 5.03 -26.01 -6.34
CA THR A 268 4.93 -26.21 -7.79
C THR A 268 4.96 -24.87 -8.53
N THR A 269 5.83 -24.77 -9.54
CA THR A 269 5.99 -23.52 -10.28
C THR A 269 4.92 -23.36 -11.36
N ARG A 270 4.72 -22.12 -11.81
CA ARG A 270 3.83 -21.84 -12.96
C ARG A 270 4.33 -22.51 -14.25
N GLY A 271 5.64 -22.80 -14.37
CA GLY A 271 6.21 -23.51 -15.50
C GLY A 271 5.82 -24.99 -15.48
N ASP A 272 5.90 -25.63 -14.32
CA ASP A 272 5.50 -27.03 -14.14
C ASP A 272 4.04 -27.24 -14.51
N LEU A 273 3.15 -26.32 -14.09
CA LEU A 273 1.74 -26.37 -14.45
C LEU A 273 1.48 -26.17 -15.95
N VAL A 274 2.31 -25.39 -16.65
CA VAL A 274 2.23 -25.27 -18.12
C VAL A 274 2.62 -26.60 -18.75
N ASN A 275 3.70 -27.22 -18.28
CA ASN A 275 4.19 -28.50 -18.79
C ASN A 275 3.17 -29.63 -18.54
N ASP A 276 2.55 -29.67 -17.36
CA ASP A 276 1.52 -30.65 -17.00
C ASP A 276 0.27 -30.50 -17.88
N LEU A 277 -0.18 -29.26 -18.12
CA LEU A 277 -1.32 -29.00 -19.01
C LEU A 277 -0.97 -29.29 -20.47
N GLN A 278 0.25 -29.02 -20.90
CA GLN A 278 0.72 -29.36 -22.23
C GLN A 278 0.78 -30.87 -22.44
N ARG A 279 1.23 -31.64 -21.44
CA ARG A 279 1.15 -33.12 -21.45
C ARG A 279 -0.29 -33.61 -21.53
N ALA A 280 -1.23 -32.89 -20.93
CA ALA A 280 -2.67 -33.15 -21.03
C ALA A 280 -3.32 -32.59 -22.33
N GLY A 281 -2.53 -32.17 -23.32
CA GLY A 281 -3.02 -31.70 -24.62
C GLY A 281 -3.50 -30.24 -24.64
N THR A 282 -3.30 -29.48 -23.56
CA THR A 282 -3.76 -28.08 -23.45
C THR A 282 -2.59 -27.10 -23.42
N LYS A 283 -2.37 -26.36 -24.51
CA LYS A 283 -1.31 -25.33 -24.58
C LYS A 283 -1.78 -24.02 -23.95
N VAL A 284 -1.18 -23.63 -22.83
CA VAL A 284 -1.51 -22.39 -22.11
C VAL A 284 -0.27 -21.60 -21.69
N THR A 285 -0.47 -20.32 -21.41
CA THR A 285 0.57 -19.44 -20.88
C THR A 285 0.60 -19.46 -19.36
N LYS A 286 1.75 -19.11 -18.76
CA LYS A 286 1.90 -18.95 -17.29
C LYS A 286 0.84 -18.00 -16.69
N ALA A 287 0.49 -16.93 -17.42
CA ALA A 287 -0.54 -15.97 -17.02
C ALA A 287 -1.94 -16.60 -16.96
N THR A 288 -2.26 -17.50 -17.90
CA THR A 288 -3.54 -18.22 -17.93
C THR A 288 -3.69 -19.12 -16.70
N ASN A 289 -2.62 -19.82 -16.31
CA ASN A 289 -2.59 -20.62 -15.08
C ASN A 289 -2.75 -19.74 -13.83
N SER A 290 -2.04 -18.62 -13.75
CA SER A 290 -2.16 -17.71 -12.60
C SER A 290 -3.57 -17.15 -12.45
N ASN A 291 -4.19 -16.69 -13.55
CA ASN A 291 -5.57 -16.19 -13.52
C ASN A 291 -6.57 -17.28 -13.12
N THR A 292 -6.32 -18.51 -13.53
CA THR A 292 -7.18 -19.65 -13.20
C THR A 292 -7.05 -20.03 -11.73
N LEU A 293 -5.84 -20.09 -11.17
CA LEU A 293 -5.62 -20.33 -9.75
C LEU A 293 -6.19 -19.20 -8.88
N HIS A 294 -6.05 -17.93 -9.30
CA HIS A 294 -6.65 -16.80 -8.60
C HIS A 294 -8.19 -16.89 -8.55
N ARG A 295 -8.84 -17.36 -9.63
CA ARG A 295 -10.30 -17.62 -9.63
C ARG A 295 -10.70 -18.75 -8.68
N GLN A 296 -9.79 -19.69 -8.39
CA GLN A 296 -9.98 -20.73 -7.37
C GLN A 296 -9.58 -20.27 -5.96
N GLY A 297 -9.25 -18.99 -5.77
CA GLY A 297 -8.87 -18.42 -4.48
C GLY A 297 -7.39 -18.62 -4.09
N LEU A 298 -6.59 -19.32 -4.91
CA LEU A 298 -5.18 -19.58 -4.63
C LEU A 298 -4.31 -18.41 -5.09
N LYS A 299 -3.42 -17.93 -4.23
CA LYS A 299 -2.48 -16.83 -4.51
C LYS A 299 -1.04 -17.29 -4.27
N SER A 300 -0.13 -16.73 -5.06
CA SER A 300 1.31 -16.92 -4.86
C SER A 300 1.80 -15.93 -3.81
N CYS A 301 2.40 -16.45 -2.74
CA CYS A 301 2.94 -15.68 -1.62
C CYS A 301 4.36 -16.12 -1.31
N SER A 302 5.15 -15.25 -0.68
CA SER A 302 6.47 -15.62 -0.15
C SER A 302 6.29 -16.59 1.02
N ALA A 303 7.06 -17.69 1.00
CA ALA A 303 7.09 -18.61 2.13
C ALA A 303 7.75 -17.93 3.35
N ARG A 304 7.19 -18.14 4.54
CA ARG A 304 7.81 -17.66 5.79
C ARG A 304 8.99 -18.56 6.13
N CYS A 305 10.14 -17.96 6.43
CA CYS A 305 11.29 -18.67 6.97
C CYS A 305 11.02 -18.94 8.46
N VAL A 306 10.85 -20.20 8.82
CA VAL A 306 10.69 -20.63 10.22
C VAL A 306 11.77 -21.67 10.53
N PRO A 307 12.29 -21.72 11.77
CA PRO A 307 13.22 -22.76 12.17
C PRO A 307 12.57 -24.14 12.02
N LEU A 308 13.37 -25.14 11.61
CA LEU A 308 12.91 -26.52 11.50
C LEU A 308 12.75 -27.12 12.90
N LEU A 309 11.52 -27.10 13.43
CA LEU A 309 11.22 -27.62 14.76
C LEU A 309 11.08 -29.14 14.76
N LYS A 310 11.81 -29.80 15.67
CA LYS A 310 11.59 -31.21 16.03
C LYS A 310 10.30 -31.33 16.86
N PRO A 311 9.63 -32.50 16.88
CA PRO A 311 8.43 -32.73 17.69
C PRO A 311 8.60 -32.43 19.20
N VAL A 312 9.81 -32.60 19.74
CA VAL A 312 10.15 -32.23 21.13
C VAL A 312 10.01 -30.72 21.36
N HIS A 313 10.53 -29.90 20.44
CA HIS A 313 10.43 -28.44 20.53
C HIS A 313 8.98 -27.97 20.40
N VAL A 314 8.20 -28.60 19.52
CA VAL A 314 6.76 -28.30 19.37
C VAL A 314 6.01 -28.55 20.68
N ARG A 315 6.24 -29.69 21.34
CA ARG A 315 5.61 -30.01 22.63
C ARG A 315 6.00 -29.02 23.73
N ALA A 316 7.28 -28.69 23.85
CA ALA A 316 7.76 -27.74 24.86
C ALA A 316 7.17 -26.32 24.65
N ARG A 317 7.12 -25.86 23.39
CA ARG A 317 6.50 -24.57 23.04
C ARG A 317 5.01 -24.53 23.34
N LEU A 318 4.29 -25.62 23.02
CA LEU A 318 2.87 -25.72 23.27
C LEU A 318 2.56 -25.78 24.77
N LYS A 319 3.40 -26.48 25.55
CA LYS A 319 3.33 -26.51 27.02
C LYS A 319 3.48 -25.10 27.57
N PHE A 320 4.58 -24.41 27.22
CA PHE A 320 4.85 -23.03 27.65
C PHE A 320 3.69 -22.09 27.31
N ALA A 321 3.23 -22.09 26.06
CA ALA A 321 2.15 -21.21 25.61
C ALA A 321 0.80 -21.49 26.29
N ARG A 322 0.54 -22.73 26.73
CA ARG A 322 -0.68 -23.08 27.48
C ARG A 322 -0.59 -22.65 28.94
N GLU A 323 0.57 -22.85 29.56
CA GLU A 323 0.80 -22.49 30.96
C GLU A 323 0.69 -20.98 31.18
N HIS A 324 1.11 -20.18 30.18
CA HIS A 324 1.13 -18.72 30.28
C HIS A 324 -0.01 -18.06 29.47
N LEU A 325 -1.07 -18.81 29.10
CA LEU A 325 -2.17 -18.27 28.29
C LEU A 325 -3.07 -17.33 29.10
N ASP A 326 -3.28 -17.68 30.36
CA ASP A 326 -4.18 -16.98 31.29
C ASP A 326 -3.39 -16.04 32.25
N ASP A 327 -2.08 -15.87 32.02
CA ASP A 327 -1.23 -14.99 32.82
C ASP A 327 -1.65 -13.52 32.62
N PRO A 328 -1.78 -12.74 33.71
CA PRO A 328 -2.20 -11.34 33.63
C PRO A 328 -1.14 -10.47 32.95
N GLU A 329 -1.57 -9.38 32.33
CA GLU A 329 -0.67 -8.44 31.64
C GLU A 329 0.42 -7.88 32.57
N GLU A 330 0.12 -7.68 33.86
CA GLU A 330 1.10 -7.15 34.83
C GLU A 330 2.30 -8.08 35.03
N ASP A 331 2.12 -9.40 34.87
CA ASP A 331 3.22 -10.36 34.99
C ASP A 331 4.17 -10.22 33.80
N TRP A 332 3.63 -10.03 32.59
CA TRP A 332 4.42 -9.78 31.38
C TRP A 332 5.15 -8.43 31.42
N GLU A 333 4.53 -7.40 32.02
CA GLU A 333 5.17 -6.10 32.24
C GLU A 333 6.36 -6.18 33.20
N ASN A 334 6.36 -7.17 34.11
CA ASN A 334 7.41 -7.34 35.11
C ASN A 334 8.54 -8.29 34.65
N ILE A 335 8.62 -8.58 33.35
CA ILE A 335 9.70 -9.37 32.72
C ILE A 335 10.77 -8.45 32.12
N ILE A 336 12.03 -8.81 32.33
CA ILE A 336 13.18 -8.28 31.60
C ILE A 336 13.60 -9.31 30.54
N TRP A 337 13.36 -8.97 29.28
CA TRP A 337 13.76 -9.75 28.12
C TRP A 337 15.20 -9.43 27.77
N SER A 338 16.00 -10.44 27.42
CA SER A 338 17.38 -10.24 26.98
C SER A 338 17.76 -11.19 25.85
N ASP A 339 18.66 -10.72 24.99
CA ASP A 339 19.16 -11.50 23.86
C ASP A 339 20.42 -10.85 23.25
N GLU A 340 21.11 -11.59 22.39
CA GLU A 340 22.20 -11.10 21.58
C GLU A 340 21.83 -10.99 20.10
N THR A 341 22.08 -9.84 19.49
CA THR A 341 21.94 -9.67 18.04
C THR A 341 23.26 -9.34 17.38
N LYS A 342 23.43 -9.84 16.15
CA LYS A 342 24.49 -9.42 15.24
C LYS A 342 23.94 -8.41 14.25
N ILE A 343 24.58 -7.26 14.16
CA ILE A 343 24.29 -6.23 13.14
C ILE A 343 25.48 -6.16 12.18
N GLU A 344 25.21 -6.42 10.92
CA GLU A 344 26.20 -6.35 9.84
C GLU A 344 26.24 -4.93 9.28
N LEU A 345 27.45 -4.38 9.08
CA LEU A 345 27.63 -3.05 8.48
C LEU A 345 27.03 -2.99 7.07
N ILE A 346 27.25 -4.06 6.31
CA ILE A 346 26.70 -4.26 4.98
C ILE A 346 25.76 -5.47 5.08
N GLY A 347 24.60 -5.26 5.68
CA GLY A 347 23.60 -6.32 5.85
C GLY A 347 23.06 -6.79 4.51
N LYS A 348 22.82 -8.11 4.40
CA LYS A 348 22.01 -8.69 3.31
C LYS A 348 20.59 -8.16 3.41
N ASN A 349 20.32 -7.01 2.80
CA ASN A 349 18.95 -6.61 2.46
C ASN A 349 18.48 -7.49 1.31
N SER A 350 18.05 -8.72 1.62
CA SER A 350 17.39 -9.64 0.67
C SER A 350 16.10 -9.04 0.08
N THR A 351 15.68 -7.88 0.58
CA THR A 351 14.49 -7.12 0.19
C THR A 351 14.79 -5.74 -0.40
N CYS A 352 16.05 -5.37 -0.66
CA CYS A 352 16.33 -4.10 -1.35
C CYS A 352 15.84 -4.19 -2.80
N ARG A 353 14.79 -3.42 -3.10
CA ARG A 353 14.20 -3.33 -4.44
C ARG A 353 14.96 -2.29 -5.22
N VAL A 354 15.58 -2.70 -6.32
CA VAL A 354 16.26 -1.78 -7.24
C VAL A 354 15.40 -1.53 -8.47
N TRP A 355 15.19 -0.26 -8.80
CA TRP A 355 14.55 0.15 -10.04
C TRP A 355 15.57 0.07 -11.18
N ARG A 356 15.34 -0.78 -12.18
CA ARG A 356 16.28 -0.95 -13.31
C ARG A 356 15.56 -1.05 -14.66
N ARG A 357 16.25 -0.61 -15.72
CA ARG A 357 15.84 -0.85 -17.11
C ARG A 357 16.06 -2.32 -17.49
N LYS A 358 15.31 -2.80 -18.50
CA LYS A 358 15.47 -4.16 -19.04
C LYS A 358 16.93 -4.38 -19.48
N ASN A 359 17.51 -5.53 -19.13
CA ASN A 359 18.92 -5.94 -19.38
C ASN A 359 20.02 -5.26 -18.55
N ALA A 360 19.71 -4.34 -17.63
CA ALA A 360 20.72 -3.72 -16.75
C ALA A 360 20.98 -4.51 -15.47
N GLU A 361 20.86 -5.85 -15.53
CA GLU A 361 20.72 -6.70 -14.34
C GLU A 361 22.02 -6.87 -13.55
N LEU A 362 23.15 -6.89 -14.25
CA LEU A 362 24.48 -7.09 -13.71
C LEU A 362 25.26 -5.77 -13.50
N HIS A 363 24.63 -4.63 -13.80
CA HIS A 363 25.28 -3.33 -13.65
C HIS A 363 25.59 -3.06 -12.16
N PRO A 364 26.80 -2.62 -11.77
CA PRO A 364 27.19 -2.43 -10.37
C PRO A 364 26.25 -1.54 -9.54
N LYS A 365 25.61 -0.56 -10.18
CA LYS A 365 24.58 0.30 -9.56
C LYS A 365 23.25 -0.42 -9.26
N ASN A 366 23.02 -1.56 -9.90
CA ASN A 366 21.80 -2.38 -9.81
C ASN A 366 22.01 -3.71 -9.10
N THR A 367 23.23 -3.99 -8.67
CA THR A 367 23.62 -5.17 -7.91
C THR A 367 24.02 -4.72 -6.51
N ILE A 368 23.67 -5.53 -5.51
CA ILE A 368 24.14 -5.29 -4.15
C ILE A 368 25.47 -6.02 -4.03
N PRO A 369 26.59 -5.34 -3.74
CA PRO A 369 27.87 -6.02 -3.56
C PRO A 369 27.75 -7.03 -2.41
N THR A 370 27.80 -8.31 -2.75
CA THR A 370 27.84 -9.41 -1.77
C THR A 370 29.27 -9.62 -1.32
N VAL A 371 29.64 -9.01 -0.19
CA VAL A 371 30.91 -9.33 0.47
C VAL A 371 30.83 -10.70 1.11
N LYS A 372 31.61 -11.65 0.58
CA LYS A 372 31.87 -12.95 1.24
C LYS A 372 32.86 -12.73 2.40
N HIS A 373 32.50 -12.00 3.46
CA HIS A 373 33.25 -11.82 4.74
C HIS A 373 33.95 -10.44 4.97
N GLY A 374 33.62 -9.37 4.24
CA GLY A 374 34.41 -8.11 4.26
C GLY A 374 33.80 -6.85 4.89
N GLY A 375 32.59 -6.87 5.45
CA GLY A 375 31.92 -5.64 5.93
C GLY A 375 32.14 -5.29 7.40
N GLY A 376 32.63 -6.23 8.22
CA GLY A 376 32.57 -6.07 9.67
C GLY A 376 31.15 -6.21 10.23
N ASN A 377 31.07 -6.53 11.51
CA ASN A 377 29.81 -6.63 12.24
C ASN A 377 30.04 -6.18 13.68
N ILE A 378 28.97 -5.76 14.34
CA ILE A 378 28.94 -5.62 15.79
C ILE A 378 28.01 -6.67 16.37
N MET A 379 28.42 -7.23 17.51
CA MET A 379 27.56 -8.05 18.34
C MET A 379 27.10 -7.19 19.50
N LEU A 380 25.78 -7.13 19.71
CA LEU A 380 25.17 -6.36 20.77
C LEU A 380 24.46 -7.33 21.71
N TRP A 381 24.67 -7.14 23.01
CA TRP A 381 23.80 -7.69 24.04
C TRP A 381 22.88 -6.56 24.50
N GLY A 382 21.58 -6.83 24.61
CA GLY A 382 20.65 -5.86 25.16
C GLY A 382 19.57 -6.52 26.00
N CYS A 383 18.90 -5.69 26.78
CA CYS A 383 17.70 -6.07 27.50
C CYS A 383 16.65 -4.98 27.42
N PHE A 384 15.37 -5.36 27.54
CA PHE A 384 14.28 -4.41 27.62
C PHE A 384 13.10 -4.99 28.42
N SER A 385 12.17 -4.13 28.79
CA SER A 385 10.90 -4.50 29.44
C SER A 385 9.76 -3.71 28.79
N ALA A 386 8.51 -3.99 29.16
CA ALA A 386 7.35 -3.22 28.69
C ALA A 386 7.49 -1.71 28.99
N LYS A 387 8.22 -1.36 30.04
CA LYS A 387 8.49 0.03 30.45
C LYS A 387 9.53 0.77 29.59
N GLY A 388 10.25 0.06 28.73
CA GLY A 388 11.24 0.66 27.84
C GLY A 388 12.55 -0.13 27.68
N PRO A 389 13.52 0.45 26.95
CA PRO A 389 14.81 -0.17 26.71
C PRO A 389 15.68 -0.16 27.96
N GLY A 390 16.33 -1.29 28.23
CA GLY A 390 17.41 -1.39 29.21
C GLY A 390 18.76 -1.02 28.59
N ARG A 391 19.84 -1.48 29.21
CA ARG A 391 21.20 -1.23 28.69
C ARG A 391 21.48 -2.05 27.43
N LEU A 392 22.16 -1.41 26.49
CA LEU A 392 22.67 -2.00 25.25
C LEU A 392 24.20 -1.96 25.26
N ILE A 393 24.85 -3.09 25.04
CA ILE A 393 26.30 -3.26 25.24
C ILE A 393 26.92 -3.92 24.01
N ARG A 394 27.98 -3.31 23.47
CA ARG A 394 28.80 -3.92 22.43
C ARG A 394 29.69 -5.02 23.00
N VAL A 395 29.59 -6.20 22.40
CA VAL A 395 30.44 -7.35 22.69
C VAL A 395 31.52 -7.41 21.61
N LYS A 396 32.77 -7.11 22.00
CA LYS A 396 33.90 -7.00 21.08
C LYS A 396 34.45 -8.35 20.62
N GLU A 397 34.27 -9.40 21.42
CA GLU A 397 34.82 -10.73 21.17
C GLU A 397 33.71 -11.79 21.12
N ARG A 398 34.07 -13.02 20.77
CA ARG A 398 33.15 -14.14 20.81
C ARG A 398 32.71 -14.37 22.26
N MET A 399 31.43 -14.15 22.53
CA MET A 399 30.88 -14.28 23.88
C MET A 399 31.09 -15.69 24.44
N ASN A 400 31.79 -15.77 25.57
CA ASN A 400 31.94 -16.97 26.38
C ASN A 400 31.04 -16.87 27.64
N GLY A 401 30.95 -17.96 28.41
CA GLY A 401 30.10 -17.99 29.61
C GLY A 401 30.53 -17.00 30.71
N THR A 402 31.84 -16.75 30.86
CA THR A 402 32.38 -15.82 31.87
C THR A 402 32.11 -14.37 31.52
N MET A 403 32.33 -13.97 30.26
CA MET A 403 31.97 -12.66 29.73
C MET A 403 30.48 -12.40 29.85
N TYR A 404 29.63 -13.39 29.54
CA TYR A 404 28.19 -13.24 29.72
C TYR A 404 27.82 -12.99 31.19
N HIS A 405 28.40 -13.75 32.12
CA HIS A 405 28.21 -13.51 33.55
C HIS A 405 28.66 -12.09 33.94
N GLU A 406 29.77 -11.61 33.39
CA GLU A 406 30.26 -10.26 33.62
C GLU A 406 29.31 -9.20 33.06
N ILE A 407 28.76 -9.41 31.86
CA ILE A 407 27.77 -8.52 31.24
C ILE A 407 26.50 -8.47 32.09
N LEU A 408 25.97 -9.61 32.53
CA LEU A 408 24.78 -9.63 33.39
C LEU A 408 25.04 -8.95 34.73
N SER A 409 26.14 -9.29 35.40
CA SER A 409 26.45 -8.72 36.71
C SER A 409 26.61 -7.21 36.68
N LYS A 410 27.18 -6.65 35.60
CA LYS A 410 27.35 -5.21 35.40
C LYS A 410 26.09 -4.49 34.91
N ASN A 411 25.23 -5.13 34.12
CA ASN A 411 24.18 -4.41 33.39
C ASN A 411 22.74 -4.76 33.80
N LEU A 412 22.48 -5.95 34.32
CA LEU A 412 21.11 -6.40 34.61
C LEU A 412 20.47 -5.59 35.74
N LEU A 413 21.15 -5.48 36.89
CA LEU A 413 20.64 -4.73 38.05
C LEU A 413 20.50 -3.22 37.77
N PRO A 414 21.48 -2.55 37.13
CA PRO A 414 21.29 -1.15 36.73
C PRO A 414 20.14 -0.96 35.75
N SER A 415 19.90 -1.90 34.81
CA SER A 415 18.77 -1.82 33.88
C SER A 415 17.44 -1.97 34.62
N ALA A 416 17.33 -2.92 35.55
CA ALA A 416 16.13 -3.11 36.37
C ALA A 416 15.81 -1.87 37.23
N ARG A 417 16.84 -1.21 37.78
CA ARG A 417 16.69 0.03 38.54
C ARG A 417 16.28 1.21 37.67
N ALA A 418 16.90 1.38 36.50
CA ALA A 418 16.56 2.44 35.55
C ALA A 418 15.12 2.32 35.05
N LEU A 419 14.66 1.09 34.80
CA LEU A 419 13.29 0.78 34.37
C LEU A 419 12.27 0.81 35.52
N LYS A 420 12.69 1.05 36.77
CA LYS A 420 11.84 1.04 37.97
C LYS A 420 10.97 -0.22 38.05
N MET A 421 11.60 -1.39 37.92
CA MET A 421 10.92 -2.69 37.97
C MET A 421 10.32 -2.95 39.36
N LYS A 422 9.16 -3.62 39.40
CA LYS A 422 8.51 -3.98 40.67
C LYS A 422 9.30 -5.09 41.37
N CYS A 423 9.10 -5.26 42.67
CA CYS A 423 9.71 -6.38 43.39
C CYS A 423 9.28 -7.72 42.74
N GLY A 424 10.20 -8.69 42.71
CA GLY A 424 9.92 -10.01 42.14
C GLY A 424 9.90 -10.08 40.61
N TRP A 425 10.52 -9.13 39.92
CA TRP A 425 10.69 -9.17 38.46
C TRP A 425 11.39 -10.45 37.99
N VAL A 426 11.03 -10.86 36.78
CA VAL A 426 11.49 -12.12 36.17
C VAL A 426 12.47 -11.80 35.05
N PHE A 427 13.55 -12.58 34.98
CA PHE A 427 14.55 -12.47 33.94
C PHE A 427 14.34 -13.53 32.87
N GLN A 428 14.34 -13.13 31.60
CA GLN A 428 14.29 -14.05 30.47
C GLN A 428 15.61 -14.01 29.69
N HIS A 429 16.11 -15.20 29.38
CA HIS A 429 17.17 -15.44 28.41
C HIS A 429 16.95 -16.77 27.69
N ASP A 430 17.69 -17.00 26.59
CA ASP A 430 17.60 -18.27 25.87
C ASP A 430 18.32 -19.44 26.59
N ASN A 431 18.16 -20.65 26.05
CA ASN A 431 18.79 -21.87 26.56
C ASN A 431 20.11 -22.22 25.85
N ASP A 432 20.88 -21.23 25.37
CA ASP A 432 22.21 -21.49 24.82
C ASP A 432 23.08 -22.27 25.84
N PRO A 433 24.00 -23.17 25.44
CA PRO A 433 25.00 -23.74 26.32
C PRO A 433 25.78 -22.73 27.19
N LYS A 434 26.13 -21.55 26.65
CA LYS A 434 26.70 -20.47 27.50
C LYS A 434 25.70 -20.04 28.59
N HIS A 435 24.43 -20.33 28.36
CA HIS A 435 23.29 -20.01 29.21
C HIS A 435 22.92 -20.96 30.31
N THR A 436 23.17 -22.21 30.04
CA THR A 436 22.79 -23.29 30.95
C THR A 436 23.96 -23.77 31.80
N ALA A 437 25.12 -23.13 31.70
CA ALA A 437 26.31 -23.42 32.50
C ALA A 437 26.00 -23.39 34.01
N ARG A 438 26.49 -24.39 34.74
CA ARG A 438 26.21 -24.59 36.18
C ARG A 438 26.52 -23.33 37.02
N ALA A 439 27.68 -22.73 36.78
CA ALA A 439 28.12 -21.51 37.46
C ALA A 439 27.13 -20.33 37.30
N ARG A 440 26.47 -20.22 36.13
CA ARG A 440 25.45 -19.18 35.93
C ARG A 440 24.18 -19.48 36.72
N LYS A 441 23.70 -20.72 36.68
CA LYS A 441 22.50 -21.13 37.43
C LYS A 441 22.70 -20.90 38.92
N GLU A 442 23.86 -21.28 39.45
CA GLU A 442 24.25 -21.05 40.85
C GLU A 442 24.29 -19.54 41.17
N TRP A 443 24.86 -18.71 40.29
CA TRP A 443 24.88 -17.26 40.47
C TRP A 443 23.48 -16.63 40.48
N LEU A 444 22.61 -17.01 39.55
CA LEU A 444 21.23 -16.53 39.50
C LEU A 444 20.45 -16.91 40.76
N CYS A 445 20.63 -18.14 41.24
CA CYS A 445 20.06 -18.60 42.51
C CYS A 445 20.60 -17.80 43.70
N LYS A 446 21.93 -17.59 43.78
CA LYS A 446 22.58 -16.82 44.85
C LYS A 446 22.13 -15.36 44.90
N LYS A 447 21.79 -14.78 43.74
CA LYS A 447 21.25 -13.41 43.64
C LYS A 447 19.73 -13.34 43.75
N HIS A 448 19.06 -14.47 43.97
CA HIS A 448 17.60 -14.59 44.08
C HIS A 448 16.85 -14.05 42.84
N PHE A 449 17.41 -14.21 41.64
CA PHE A 449 16.71 -13.85 40.41
C PHE A 449 15.73 -14.96 40.01
N LYS A 450 14.48 -14.56 39.72
CA LYS A 450 13.51 -15.46 39.09
C LYS A 450 13.81 -15.53 37.60
N VAL A 451 13.94 -16.74 37.06
CA VAL A 451 14.23 -16.97 35.64
C VAL A 451 13.00 -17.60 34.99
N LEU A 452 12.57 -17.05 33.85
CA LEU A 452 11.45 -17.59 33.09
C LEU A 452 11.82 -18.93 32.44
N GLU A 453 10.96 -19.95 32.56
CA GLU A 453 11.13 -21.20 31.80
C GLU A 453 11.00 -20.89 30.31
N TRP A 454 11.98 -21.26 29.49
CA TRP A 454 11.98 -20.91 28.07
C TRP A 454 12.04 -22.13 27.17
N PRO A 455 11.19 -22.25 26.13
CA PRO A 455 11.29 -23.33 25.16
C PRO A 455 12.41 -23.06 24.13
N SER A 456 13.28 -24.04 23.90
CA SER A 456 14.36 -23.94 22.89
C SER A 456 13.85 -23.64 21.48
N GLN A 457 14.66 -22.94 20.67
CA GLN A 457 14.33 -22.53 19.29
C GLN A 457 13.04 -21.71 19.17
N SER A 458 12.84 -20.77 20.09
CA SER A 458 11.63 -19.94 20.13
C SER A 458 11.89 -18.45 20.07
N PRO A 459 12.60 -17.95 19.02
CA PRO A 459 12.82 -16.52 18.87
C PRO A 459 11.50 -15.75 18.67
N ASP A 460 10.50 -16.37 18.06
CA ASP A 460 9.18 -15.76 17.82
C ASP A 460 8.37 -15.51 19.09
N LEU A 461 8.71 -16.17 20.20
CA LEU A 461 8.11 -15.89 21.50
C LEU A 461 8.83 -14.76 22.24
N ASN A 462 10.07 -14.42 21.85
CA ASN A 462 10.85 -13.38 22.51
C ASN A 462 10.59 -12.02 21.83
N PRO A 463 9.91 -11.07 22.50
CA PRO A 463 9.58 -9.78 21.89
C PRO A 463 10.82 -8.91 21.61
N ILE A 464 11.99 -9.21 22.16
CA ILE A 464 13.23 -8.49 21.84
C ILE A 464 13.64 -8.65 20.37
N GLU A 465 13.20 -9.71 19.70
CA GLU A 465 13.43 -9.90 18.26
C GLU A 465 12.72 -8.83 17.43
N ASN A 466 11.56 -8.34 17.90
CA ASN A 466 10.89 -7.20 17.28
C ASN A 466 11.70 -5.92 17.49
N PHE A 467 12.25 -5.73 18.69
CA PHE A 467 13.14 -4.60 18.99
C PHE A 467 14.38 -4.63 18.09
N TRP A 468 15.02 -5.80 17.92
CA TRP A 468 16.15 -5.96 17.01
C TRP A 468 15.81 -5.71 15.55
N ARG A 469 14.60 -6.09 15.13
CA ARG A 469 14.12 -5.80 13.79
C ARG A 469 14.01 -4.29 13.57
N GLU A 470 13.39 -3.56 14.48
CA GLU A 470 13.27 -2.10 14.37
C GLU A 470 14.63 -1.42 14.41
N LEU A 471 15.53 -1.84 15.31
CA LEU A 471 16.90 -1.34 15.36
C LEU A 471 17.62 -1.53 14.02
N LYS A 472 17.54 -2.73 13.42
CA LYS A 472 18.15 -3.02 12.11
C LYS A 472 17.54 -2.17 10.99
N ILE A 473 16.24 -1.88 11.03
CA ILE A 473 15.57 -0.98 10.08
C ILE A 473 16.11 0.44 10.21
N CYS A 474 16.19 0.97 11.43
CA CYS A 474 16.72 2.32 11.68
C CYS A 474 18.19 2.45 11.27
N VAL A 475 19.01 1.45 11.59
CA VAL A 475 20.42 1.38 11.15
C VAL A 475 20.51 1.38 9.62
N ALA A 476 19.69 0.57 8.95
CA ALA A 476 19.70 0.49 7.49
C ALA A 476 19.29 1.80 6.81
N GLN A 477 18.37 2.57 7.41
CA GLN A 477 17.97 3.89 6.92
C GLN A 477 19.12 4.92 7.01
N ARG A 478 19.95 4.83 8.05
CA ARG A 478 21.07 5.77 8.28
C ARG A 478 22.35 5.44 7.52
N GLN A 479 22.44 4.25 6.92
CA GLN A 479 23.54 3.81 6.05
C GLN A 479 24.95 4.06 6.62
N PRO A 480 25.31 3.42 7.75
CA PRO A 480 26.65 3.56 8.33
C PRO A 480 27.74 3.13 7.35
N GLN A 481 28.81 3.93 7.27
CA GLN A 481 29.94 3.70 6.36
C GLN A 481 31.09 2.93 7.00
N ASN A 482 31.14 2.87 8.33
CA ASN A 482 32.18 2.16 9.09
C ASN A 482 31.62 1.62 10.42
N ILE A 483 32.38 0.74 11.09
CA ILE A 483 31.96 0.07 12.32
C ILE A 483 31.74 1.07 13.47
N THR A 484 32.52 2.15 13.54
CA THR A 484 32.38 3.19 14.58
C THR A 484 31.06 3.94 14.42
N ALA A 485 30.73 4.38 13.21
CA ALA A 485 29.46 5.01 12.88
C ALA A 485 28.28 4.04 13.11
N LEU A 486 28.47 2.74 12.84
CA LEU A 486 27.47 1.72 13.15
C LEU A 486 27.22 1.61 14.67
N GLU A 487 28.27 1.70 15.48
CA GLU A 487 28.18 1.69 16.94
C GLU A 487 27.47 2.94 17.47
N GLU A 488 27.87 4.14 17.02
CA GLU A 488 27.24 5.42 17.39
C GLU A 488 25.76 5.54 17.00
N ILE A 489 25.34 4.80 15.96
CA ILE A 489 23.92 4.75 15.59
C ILE A 489 23.13 3.82 16.51
N CYS A 490 23.78 2.78 17.06
CA CYS A 490 23.11 1.76 17.86
C CYS A 490 23.07 2.09 19.35
N ILE A 491 24.15 2.67 19.89
CA ILE A 491 24.35 3.03 21.31
C ILE A 491 24.10 4.52 21.47
#